data_AF-A0A8C1LP89-F1
#
_entry.id   AF-A0A8C1LP89-F1
#
_cell.length_a   1.000
_cell.length_b   1.000
_cell.length_c   1.000
_cell.angle_alpha   90.00
_cell.angle_beta   90.00
_cell.angle_gamma   90.00
#
_symmetry.space_group_name_H-M   'P 1'
#
loop_
_entity.id
_entity.type
_entity.pdbx_description
1 polymer ?
#
loop_
_entity_poly.entity_id
_entity_poly.type
_entity_poly.pdbx_seq_one_letter_code
_entity_poly.pdbx_strand_id
1 'polypeptide(L)'
;VIPKKGTIHQPLNHFDRKDDKTFPQKFFVNDVYWQRPDGPVFLYIEGEGPLSKFSVLFGHHVDMAESHGALLVALEHRFYGQSINPDGLETENLRDLSSQQALVDLAAFHHYISQRFSLSNKNTWISFGGSYAGALSAWLRGKFPHLIYGAVASSAPVQAQLDFSSYNKVVGYSLMNEAVGGSKQCVAEVKGAFAAVEAALLMGNEVEVGKDFGCCETPFKAEDKMELLQSLADVFMGTVQYNEEGVAFSIEELCDIMTNKSEQNKQKEEPYDRLVKLAAYTLYSLGVPCLDVSHEKLVLELRNTTATSSYRQWLYQTCTEFGFYQTCEDTSCPFSRMSTIQSQTQLCSRIFDIPQDHLPVHIDFTNQYYGGNRPQTQRVLYVNGNIDPWTELSVVWNDTMVDNDRVILIDGTAHCRDMNSDKSMDKPALHQARKVKI
;
A
#
# COMPACT_ATOMS: atom_id res chain seq x y z
N VAL A 1 19.09 17.92 11.95
CA VAL A 1 18.78 17.05 13.10
C VAL A 1 19.13 15.61 12.72
N ILE A 2 19.77 14.84 13.61
CA ILE A 2 20.03 13.41 13.39
C ILE A 2 19.14 12.62 14.36
N PRO A 3 18.15 11.86 13.86
CA PRO A 3 17.27 11.08 14.74
C PRO A 3 18.05 9.93 15.38
N LYS A 4 17.68 9.56 16.59
CA LYS A 4 18.30 8.46 17.34
C LYS A 4 17.78 7.14 16.78
N LYS A 5 18.67 6.32 16.20
CA LYS A 5 18.37 4.93 15.84
C LYS A 5 18.45 4.06 17.10
N GLY A 6 17.53 3.12 17.24
CA GLY A 6 17.58 2.11 18.28
C GLY A 6 17.07 0.75 17.81
N THR A 7 17.27 -0.24 18.66
CA THR A 7 16.76 -1.60 18.50
C THR A 7 16.16 -2.04 19.84
N ILE A 8 14.97 -2.63 19.79
CA ILE A 8 14.32 -3.32 20.92
C ILE A 8 14.30 -4.82 20.59
N HIS A 9 14.59 -5.67 21.58
CA HIS A 9 14.40 -7.12 21.42
C HIS A 9 12.96 -7.47 21.80
N GLN A 10 12.18 -7.90 20.81
CA GLN A 10 10.79 -8.32 20.99
C GLN A 10 10.70 -9.84 21.08
N PRO A 11 9.74 -10.40 21.82
CA PRO A 11 9.32 -11.78 21.66
C PRO A 11 9.01 -12.09 20.20
N LEU A 12 9.53 -13.23 19.70
CA LEU A 12 9.20 -13.69 18.35
C LEU A 12 7.71 -14.02 18.25
N ASN A 13 7.18 -14.69 19.28
CA ASN A 13 5.78 -15.06 19.37
C ASN A 13 5.15 -14.59 20.68
N HIS A 14 4.24 -13.61 20.62
CA HIS A 14 3.54 -13.08 21.80
C HIS A 14 2.40 -13.99 22.30
N PHE A 15 1.99 -14.97 21.49
CA PHE A 15 0.86 -15.85 21.76
C PHE A 15 1.28 -17.25 22.23
N ASP A 16 2.58 -17.58 22.20
CA ASP A 16 3.15 -18.78 22.82
C ASP A 16 4.11 -18.41 23.96
N ARG A 17 3.65 -18.56 25.21
CA ARG A 17 4.45 -18.26 26.41
C ARG A 17 5.64 -19.21 26.62
N LYS A 18 5.69 -20.33 25.91
CA LYS A 18 6.82 -21.28 25.99
C LYS A 18 7.93 -20.92 25.02
N ASP A 19 7.65 -20.08 24.03
CA ASP A 19 8.66 -19.57 23.11
C ASP A 19 9.41 -18.40 23.76
N ASP A 20 10.69 -18.60 24.03
CA ASP A 20 11.60 -17.60 24.59
C ASP A 20 12.45 -16.90 23.51
N LYS A 21 12.23 -17.23 22.23
CA LYS A 21 12.93 -16.60 21.12
C LYS A 21 12.56 -15.13 21.01
N THR A 22 13.52 -14.36 20.55
CA THR A 22 13.35 -12.92 20.29
C THR A 22 13.87 -12.55 18.91
N PHE A 23 13.50 -11.36 18.45
CA PHE A 23 14.08 -10.75 17.27
C PHE A 23 14.40 -9.26 17.53
N PRO A 24 15.42 -8.70 16.86
CA PRO A 24 15.70 -7.27 16.95
C PRO A 24 14.69 -6.49 16.10
N GLN A 25 13.98 -5.53 16.69
CA GLN A 25 13.09 -4.62 15.98
C GLN A 25 13.66 -3.20 15.98
N LYS A 26 13.82 -2.63 14.77
CA LYS A 26 14.41 -1.31 14.55
C LYS A 26 13.39 -0.19 14.84
N PHE A 27 13.85 0.88 15.45
CA PHE A 27 13.06 2.10 15.63
C PHE A 27 13.89 3.37 15.48
N PHE A 28 13.20 4.50 15.26
CA PHE A 28 13.79 5.83 15.31
C PHE A 28 13.08 6.72 16.34
N VAL A 29 13.82 7.66 16.91
CA VAL A 29 13.29 8.70 17.80
C VAL A 29 13.79 10.07 17.38
N ASN A 30 12.88 11.04 17.33
CA ASN A 30 13.18 12.46 17.22
C ASN A 30 12.52 13.21 18.38
N ASP A 31 13.34 13.67 19.32
CA ASP A 31 12.90 14.40 20.51
C ASP A 31 13.19 15.91 20.45
N VAL A 32 13.51 16.45 19.27
CA VAL A 32 13.86 17.87 19.11
C VAL A 32 12.69 18.80 19.42
N TYR A 33 11.47 18.40 19.08
CA TYR A 33 10.27 19.19 19.31
C TYR A 33 9.61 18.93 20.67
N TRP A 34 10.06 17.91 21.41
CA TRP A 34 9.33 17.42 22.56
C TRP A 34 9.36 18.40 23.74
N GLN A 35 8.18 18.91 24.12
CA GLN A 35 8.00 19.76 25.29
C GLN A 35 7.99 18.90 26.56
N ARG A 36 9.16 18.71 27.15
CA ARG A 36 9.32 17.92 28.37
C ARG A 36 8.66 18.57 29.59
N PRO A 37 8.11 17.78 30.53
CA PRO A 37 7.95 16.32 30.47
C PRO A 37 6.60 15.87 29.87
N ASP A 38 5.67 16.79 29.62
CA ASP A 38 4.24 16.48 29.45
C ASP A 38 3.77 16.48 27.97
N GLY A 39 4.65 16.80 27.02
CA GLY A 39 4.32 16.83 25.59
C GLY A 39 3.84 15.47 25.05
N PRO A 40 2.96 15.46 24.03
CA PRO A 40 2.40 14.22 23.49
C PRO A 40 3.46 13.35 22.81
N VAL A 41 3.11 12.10 22.49
CA VAL A 41 3.94 11.18 21.72
C VAL A 41 3.23 10.84 20.41
N PHE A 42 3.91 11.07 19.30
CA PHE A 42 3.45 10.67 17.98
C PHE A 42 4.20 9.42 17.55
N LEU A 43 3.46 8.32 17.42
CA LEU A 43 3.94 7.02 16.98
C LEU A 43 3.66 6.85 15.49
N TYR A 44 4.70 6.90 14.66
CA TYR A 44 4.61 6.51 13.26
C TYR A 44 4.80 4.99 13.12
N ILE A 45 3.86 4.33 12.48
CA ILE A 45 3.91 2.89 12.20
C ILE A 45 4.42 2.72 10.77
N GLU A 46 5.50 1.98 10.58
CA GLU A 46 5.90 1.52 9.26
C GLU A 46 5.13 0.24 8.91
N GLY A 47 4.69 0.11 7.66
CA GLY A 47 3.94 -1.05 7.18
C GLY A 47 4.86 -2.09 6.54
N GLU A 48 4.51 -2.47 5.33
CA GLU A 48 5.07 -3.51 4.48
C GLU A 48 6.42 -3.13 3.84
N GLY A 49 7.29 -2.44 4.58
CA GLY A 49 8.56 -1.94 4.06
C GLY A 49 9.61 -1.58 5.11
N PRO A 50 10.83 -1.27 4.67
CA PRO A 50 11.91 -0.88 5.57
C PRO A 50 11.67 0.52 6.16
N LEU A 51 11.73 0.63 7.48
CA LEU A 51 11.63 1.90 8.19
C LEU A 51 12.81 2.82 7.84
N SER A 52 12.45 4.04 7.45
CA SER A 52 13.39 5.11 7.14
C SER A 52 13.58 6.05 8.32
N LYS A 53 14.76 6.68 8.40
CA LYS A 53 14.98 7.79 9.33
C LYS A 53 14.07 8.99 9.00
N PHE A 54 13.61 9.08 7.75
CA PHE A 54 12.74 10.16 7.28
C PHE A 54 11.33 10.09 7.89
N SER A 55 10.89 8.91 8.36
CA SER A 55 9.61 8.71 9.03
C SER A 55 9.47 9.49 10.36
N VAL A 56 10.55 10.07 10.89
CA VAL A 56 10.52 11.00 12.04
C VAL A 56 11.11 12.39 11.74
N LEU A 57 11.39 12.68 10.47
CA LEU A 57 12.00 13.95 10.03
C LEU A 57 11.14 14.73 9.04
N PHE A 58 10.25 14.07 8.30
CA PHE A 58 9.38 14.69 7.32
C PHE A 58 7.97 14.08 7.39
N GLY A 59 7.00 14.81 6.85
CA GLY A 59 5.59 14.42 6.85
C GLY A 59 4.76 15.28 7.78
N HIS A 60 3.44 15.25 7.56
CA HIS A 60 2.48 16.06 8.30
C HIS A 60 2.50 15.76 9.81
N HIS A 61 2.71 14.50 10.22
CA HIS A 61 2.87 14.15 11.63
C HIS A 61 4.11 14.82 12.27
N VAL A 62 5.16 15.11 11.49
CA VAL A 62 6.34 15.85 11.98
C VAL A 62 6.05 17.34 12.07
N ASP A 63 5.35 17.91 11.08
CA ASP A 63 4.90 19.31 11.11
C ASP A 63 3.96 19.56 12.30
N MET A 64 3.07 18.59 12.58
CA MET A 64 2.24 18.58 13.78
C MET A 64 3.09 18.43 15.05
N ALA A 65 4.12 17.59 15.07
CA ALA A 65 4.97 17.43 16.26
C ALA A 65 5.68 18.73 16.63
N GLU A 66 6.14 19.51 15.64
CA GLU A 66 6.74 20.83 15.85
C GLU A 66 5.76 21.80 16.50
N SER A 67 4.53 21.86 15.99
CA SER A 67 3.50 22.78 16.50
C SER A 67 2.88 22.34 17.85
N HIS A 68 2.85 21.04 18.13
CA HIS A 68 2.25 20.48 19.36
C HIS A 68 3.27 20.09 20.44
N GLY A 69 4.56 20.24 20.17
CA GLY A 69 5.61 19.90 21.11
C GLY A 69 5.75 18.39 21.37
N ALA A 70 5.59 17.56 20.33
CA ALA A 70 5.50 16.11 20.47
C ALA A 70 6.87 15.39 20.42
N LEU A 71 6.97 14.27 21.13
CA LEU A 71 8.02 13.26 20.93
C LEU A 71 7.64 12.39 19.72
N LEU A 72 8.50 12.34 18.70
CA LEU A 72 8.30 11.46 17.55
C LEU A 72 9.04 10.14 17.75
N VAL A 73 8.32 9.04 17.61
CA VAL A 73 8.88 7.69 17.58
C VAL A 73 8.33 6.94 16.37
N ALA A 74 9.16 6.12 15.72
CA ALA A 74 8.73 5.28 14.62
C ALA A 74 9.23 3.85 14.79
N LEU A 75 8.36 2.86 14.54
CA LEU A 75 8.67 1.43 14.71
C LEU A 75 8.58 0.71 13.36
N GLU A 76 9.60 -0.10 13.05
CA GLU A 76 9.62 -0.95 11.86
C GLU A 76 8.78 -2.21 12.09
N HIS A 77 7.99 -2.59 11.10
CA HIS A 77 7.19 -3.81 11.16
C HIS A 77 8.08 -5.06 11.24
N ARG A 78 7.66 -6.06 12.03
CA ARG A 78 8.32 -7.37 12.05
C ARG A 78 8.41 -7.97 10.64
N PHE A 79 9.48 -8.68 10.32
CA PHE A 79 9.78 -9.29 9.02
C PHE A 79 10.07 -8.32 7.86
N TYR A 80 10.04 -7.00 8.10
CA TYR A 80 10.40 -6.00 7.10
C TYR A 80 11.71 -5.29 7.47
N GLY A 81 12.43 -4.84 6.44
CA GLY A 81 13.70 -4.13 6.58
C GLY A 81 14.74 -4.88 7.42
N GLN A 82 15.07 -4.34 8.59
CA GLN A 82 16.07 -4.92 9.50
C GLN A 82 15.44 -5.60 10.72
N SER A 83 14.11 -5.70 10.76
CA SER A 83 13.35 -6.19 11.91
C SER A 83 12.96 -7.64 11.76
N ILE A 84 13.96 -8.48 11.53
CA ILE A 84 13.81 -9.89 11.19
C ILE A 84 15.04 -10.69 11.66
N ASN A 85 14.84 -11.95 12.06
CA ASN A 85 15.94 -12.88 12.30
C ASN A 85 16.53 -13.40 10.98
N PRO A 86 17.79 -13.87 10.95
CA PRO A 86 18.42 -14.38 9.73
C PRO A 86 17.63 -15.51 9.03
N ASP A 87 16.92 -16.33 9.80
CA ASP A 87 16.07 -17.43 9.34
C ASP A 87 14.59 -17.03 9.16
N GLY A 88 14.23 -15.77 9.45
CA GLY A 88 12.82 -15.35 9.51
C GLY A 88 12.08 -15.49 8.19
N LEU A 89 12.76 -15.42 7.04
CA LEU A 89 12.13 -15.62 5.74
C LEU A 89 12.02 -17.08 5.31
N GLU A 90 12.48 -18.05 6.09
CA GLU A 90 12.13 -19.45 5.85
C GLU A 90 10.60 -19.62 5.95
N THR A 91 10.01 -20.44 5.07
CA THR A 91 8.53 -20.54 4.96
C THR A 91 7.87 -20.95 6.28
N GLU A 92 8.51 -21.85 7.04
CA GLU A 92 8.08 -22.29 8.37
C GLU A 92 8.10 -21.18 9.43
N ASN A 93 8.97 -20.17 9.28
CA ASN A 93 9.14 -19.08 10.24
C ASN A 93 8.21 -17.89 9.93
N LEU A 94 7.66 -17.79 8.72
CA LEU A 94 6.68 -16.77 8.35
C LEU A 94 5.39 -16.83 9.17
N ARG A 95 5.10 -17.93 9.86
CA ARG A 95 3.93 -18.03 10.76
C ARG A 95 3.89 -16.95 11.85
N ASP A 96 5.04 -16.36 12.20
CA ASP A 96 5.13 -15.28 13.16
C ASP A 96 4.97 -13.88 12.51
N LEU A 97 4.81 -13.81 11.19
CA LEU A 97 4.40 -12.63 10.44
C LEU A 97 2.86 -12.57 10.40
N SER A 98 2.28 -11.79 11.31
CA SER A 98 0.87 -11.43 11.28
C SER A 98 0.62 -10.04 11.85
N SER A 99 -0.48 -9.42 11.44
CA SER A 99 -0.97 -8.15 12.01
C SER A 99 -1.17 -8.24 13.51
N GLN A 100 -1.65 -9.38 14.02
CA GLN A 100 -1.89 -9.58 15.45
C GLN A 100 -0.60 -9.50 16.25
N GLN A 101 0.46 -10.16 15.77
CA GLN A 101 1.75 -10.11 16.42
C GLN A 101 2.36 -8.69 16.35
N ALA A 102 2.23 -8.02 15.19
CA ALA A 102 2.72 -6.65 14.99
C ALA A 102 2.02 -5.64 15.93
N LEU A 103 0.72 -5.80 16.19
CA LEU A 103 0.00 -4.97 17.15
C LEU A 103 0.52 -5.15 18.59
N VAL A 104 0.91 -6.37 18.98
CA VAL A 104 1.50 -6.62 20.30
C VAL A 104 2.93 -6.09 20.37
N ASP A 105 3.71 -6.13 19.27
CA ASP A 105 5.01 -5.44 19.20
C ASP A 105 4.87 -3.94 19.48
N LEU A 106 3.87 -3.29 18.87
CA LEU A 106 3.57 -1.87 19.08
C LEU A 106 3.20 -1.57 20.53
N ALA A 107 2.41 -2.43 21.18
CA ALA A 107 2.07 -2.31 22.60
C ALA A 107 3.31 -2.46 23.51
N ALA A 108 4.18 -3.43 23.22
CA ALA A 108 5.45 -3.62 23.93
C ALA A 108 6.41 -2.43 23.71
N PHE A 109 6.46 -1.90 22.49
CA PHE A 109 7.27 -0.72 22.14
C PHE A 109 6.77 0.54 22.86
N HIS A 110 5.45 0.74 22.95
CA HIS A 110 4.86 1.81 23.76
C HIS A 110 5.37 1.76 25.21
N HIS A 111 5.37 0.57 25.82
CA HIS A 111 5.87 0.39 27.18
C HIS A 111 7.37 0.70 27.29
N TYR A 112 8.18 0.20 26.35
CA TYR A 112 9.62 0.44 26.31
C TYR A 112 9.97 1.94 26.20
N ILE A 113 9.31 2.68 25.29
CA ILE A 113 9.51 4.12 25.13
C ILE A 113 9.02 4.87 26.37
N SER A 114 7.88 4.47 26.94
CA SER A 114 7.34 5.08 28.16
C SER A 114 8.34 5.01 29.32
N GLN A 115 8.96 3.84 29.54
CA GLN A 115 10.01 3.71 30.54
C GLN A 115 11.24 4.55 30.20
N ARG A 116 11.74 4.44 28.96
CA ARG A 116 12.96 5.10 28.50
C ARG A 116 12.90 6.62 28.62
N PHE A 117 11.73 7.21 28.44
CA PHE A 117 11.51 8.66 28.50
C PHE A 117 10.77 9.12 29.77
N SER A 118 10.53 8.22 30.73
CA SER A 118 9.80 8.51 31.98
C SER A 118 8.42 9.15 31.73
N LEU A 119 7.73 8.64 30.70
CA LEU A 119 6.41 9.13 30.31
C LEU A 119 5.36 8.71 31.35
N SER A 120 4.37 9.56 31.54
CA SER A 120 3.25 9.34 32.46
C SER A 120 1.92 9.39 31.72
N ASN A 121 0.81 9.24 32.44
CA ASN A 121 -0.54 9.40 31.90
C ASN A 121 -0.85 10.81 31.35
N LYS A 122 0.04 11.78 31.56
CA LYS A 122 -0.05 13.11 30.94
C LYS A 122 0.39 13.13 29.47
N ASN A 123 1.26 12.21 29.07
CA ASN A 123 1.75 12.13 27.70
C ASN A 123 0.70 11.43 26.83
N THR A 124 0.03 12.20 25.98
CA THR A 124 -1.00 11.68 25.09
C THR A 124 -0.35 11.01 23.88
N TRP A 125 -0.68 9.73 23.63
CA TRP A 125 -0.15 8.97 22.50
C TRP A 125 -1.10 9.00 21.30
N ILE A 126 -0.60 9.42 20.13
CA ILE A 126 -1.33 9.38 18.86
C ILE A 126 -0.54 8.52 17.87
N SER A 127 -1.20 7.53 17.25
CA SER A 127 -0.59 6.71 16.20
C SER A 127 -0.89 7.25 14.80
N PHE A 128 0.05 7.09 13.88
CA PHE A 128 -0.04 7.50 12.48
C PHE A 128 0.42 6.36 11.59
N GLY A 129 -0.30 6.13 10.49
CA GLY A 129 0.11 5.19 9.46
C GLY A 129 -0.70 5.39 8.18
N GLY A 130 -0.10 4.97 7.06
CA GLY A 130 -0.69 4.99 5.72
C GLY A 130 -0.84 3.57 5.17
N SER A 131 -1.80 3.32 4.29
CA SER A 131 -2.01 1.98 3.71
C SER A 131 -2.28 0.93 4.81
N TYR A 132 -1.68 -0.26 4.71
CA TYR A 132 -1.66 -1.27 5.77
C TYR A 132 -1.19 -0.72 7.13
N ALA A 133 -0.20 0.19 7.17
CA ALA A 133 0.18 0.83 8.43
C ALA A 133 -0.93 1.73 9.01
N GLY A 134 -1.77 2.31 8.15
CA GLY A 134 -2.99 3.01 8.56
C GLY A 134 -4.01 2.06 9.18
N ALA A 135 -4.17 0.86 8.62
CA ALA A 135 -5.00 -0.18 9.21
C ALA A 135 -4.45 -0.61 10.58
N LEU A 136 -3.13 -0.83 10.70
CA LEU A 136 -2.47 -1.09 11.99
C LEU A 136 -2.68 0.05 13.00
N SER A 137 -2.61 1.31 12.58
CA SER A 137 -2.86 2.48 13.43
C SER A 137 -4.29 2.46 14.01
N ALA A 138 -5.29 2.22 13.15
CA ALA A 138 -6.68 2.07 13.57
C ALA A 138 -6.88 0.87 14.53
N TRP A 139 -6.33 -0.29 14.17
CA TRP A 139 -6.47 -1.51 14.97
C TRP A 139 -5.74 -1.43 16.30
N LEU A 140 -4.58 -0.76 16.36
CA LEU A 140 -3.84 -0.50 17.59
C LEU A 140 -4.70 0.33 18.54
N ARG A 141 -5.33 1.40 18.04
CA ARG A 141 -6.26 2.21 18.84
C ARG A 141 -7.48 1.41 19.28
N GLY A 142 -8.05 0.58 18.42
CA GLY A 142 -9.20 -0.27 18.76
C GLY A 142 -8.91 -1.36 19.79
N LYS A 143 -7.75 -2.03 19.69
CA LYS A 143 -7.37 -3.16 20.55
C LYS A 143 -6.68 -2.73 21.84
N PHE A 144 -5.94 -1.63 21.80
CA PHE A 144 -5.20 -1.09 22.95
C PHE A 144 -5.62 0.35 23.29
N PRO A 145 -6.92 0.60 23.54
CA PRO A 145 -7.42 1.96 23.78
C PRO A 145 -6.94 2.57 25.11
N HIS A 146 -6.33 1.76 25.97
CA HIS A 146 -5.71 2.16 27.22
C HIS A 146 -4.25 2.65 27.04
N LEU A 147 -3.65 2.42 25.87
CA LEU A 147 -2.28 2.84 25.53
C LEU A 147 -2.28 4.01 24.55
N ILE A 148 -3.04 3.90 23.46
CA ILE A 148 -3.09 4.91 22.39
C ILE A 148 -4.34 5.76 22.56
N TYR A 149 -4.22 7.08 22.67
CA TYR A 149 -5.36 7.97 22.87
C TYR A 149 -6.20 8.17 21.61
N GLY A 150 -5.56 8.25 20.44
CA GLY A 150 -6.20 8.41 19.14
C GLY A 150 -5.30 7.94 18.00
N ALA A 151 -5.86 7.78 16.80
CA ALA A 151 -5.14 7.32 15.62
C ALA A 151 -5.50 8.12 14.38
N VAL A 152 -4.51 8.35 13.52
CA VAL A 152 -4.70 8.74 12.12
C VAL A 152 -4.44 7.50 11.26
N ALA A 153 -5.48 7.10 10.53
CA ALA A 153 -5.49 5.96 9.63
C ALA A 153 -5.69 6.48 8.20
N SER A 154 -4.57 6.79 7.54
CA SER A 154 -4.59 7.32 6.19
C SER A 154 -4.67 6.19 5.16
N SER A 155 -5.63 6.30 4.25
CA SER A 155 -5.91 5.37 3.13
C SER A 155 -5.88 3.91 3.57
N ALA A 156 -6.51 3.64 4.72
CA ALA A 156 -6.34 2.39 5.46
C ALA A 156 -7.31 1.31 4.98
N PRO A 157 -6.85 0.23 4.31
CA PRO A 157 -7.71 -0.85 3.87
C PRO A 157 -8.04 -1.78 5.05
N VAL A 158 -8.98 -1.37 5.90
CA VAL A 158 -9.40 -2.13 7.09
C VAL A 158 -10.32 -3.31 6.79
N GLN A 159 -10.92 -3.34 5.61
CA GLN A 159 -11.75 -4.43 5.11
C GLN A 159 -10.90 -5.41 4.31
N ALA A 160 -10.57 -6.58 4.88
CA ALA A 160 -9.95 -7.67 4.14
C ALA A 160 -10.93 -8.20 3.07
N GLN A 161 -10.44 -8.49 1.87
CA GLN A 161 -11.27 -8.93 0.76
C GLN A 161 -10.46 -9.79 -0.21
N LEU A 162 -10.96 -11.00 -0.53
CA LEU A 162 -10.25 -11.95 -1.39
C LEU A 162 -10.02 -11.37 -2.79
N ASP A 163 -11.09 -11.24 -3.56
CA ASP A 163 -11.08 -10.63 -4.88
C ASP A 163 -11.40 -9.14 -4.78
N PHE A 164 -10.41 -8.30 -5.05
CA PHE A 164 -10.49 -6.85 -4.98
C PHE A 164 -10.57 -6.20 -6.38
N SER A 165 -11.42 -6.73 -7.25
CA SER A 165 -11.72 -6.15 -8.58
C SER A 165 -12.16 -4.68 -8.56
N SER A 166 -12.74 -4.20 -7.45
CA SER A 166 -13.12 -2.79 -7.29
C SER A 166 -11.92 -1.84 -7.32
N TYR A 167 -10.70 -2.31 -7.02
CA TYR A 167 -9.48 -1.53 -7.22
C TYR A 167 -9.40 -1.01 -8.66
N ASN A 168 -9.49 -1.92 -9.64
CA ASN A 168 -9.38 -1.58 -11.06
C ASN A 168 -10.60 -0.81 -11.58
N LYS A 169 -11.75 -0.97 -10.94
CA LYS A 169 -12.93 -0.13 -11.20
C LYS A 169 -12.66 1.34 -10.83
N VAL A 170 -12.07 1.59 -9.66
CA VAL A 170 -11.69 2.95 -9.24
C VAL A 170 -10.59 3.50 -10.14
N VAL A 171 -9.60 2.69 -10.54
CA VAL A 171 -8.60 3.10 -11.54
C VAL A 171 -9.28 3.58 -12.83
N GLY A 172 -10.26 2.82 -13.34
CA GLY A 172 -11.07 3.23 -14.49
C GLY A 172 -11.82 4.54 -14.25
N TYR A 173 -12.43 4.75 -13.08
CA TYR A 173 -13.12 6.00 -12.78
C TYR A 173 -12.17 7.20 -12.66
N SER A 174 -11.01 7.02 -12.03
CA SER A 174 -10.00 8.07 -11.90
C SER A 174 -9.44 8.49 -13.26
N LEU A 175 -9.20 7.55 -14.17
CA LEU A 175 -8.81 7.84 -15.56
C LEU A 175 -9.92 8.54 -16.37
N MET A 176 -11.19 8.46 -15.93
CA MET A 176 -12.30 9.22 -16.52
C MET A 176 -12.50 10.60 -15.89
N ASN A 177 -11.89 10.86 -14.73
CA ASN A 177 -12.18 12.02 -13.91
C ASN A 177 -11.45 13.28 -14.43
N GLU A 178 -12.21 14.19 -15.03
CA GLU A 178 -11.69 15.45 -15.59
C GLU A 178 -11.02 16.35 -14.55
N ALA A 179 -11.37 16.24 -13.26
CA ALA A 179 -10.76 17.02 -12.19
C ALA A 179 -9.29 16.67 -11.91
N VAL A 180 -8.81 15.54 -12.44
CA VAL A 180 -7.42 15.08 -12.33
C VAL A 180 -6.80 14.83 -13.71
N GLY A 181 -7.35 15.46 -14.76
CA GLY A 181 -6.85 15.37 -16.14
C GLY A 181 -7.32 14.13 -16.92
N GLY A 182 -8.17 13.30 -16.32
CA GLY A 182 -8.80 12.16 -16.97
C GLY A 182 -9.85 12.55 -18.02
N SER A 183 -10.36 11.57 -18.77
CA SER A 183 -11.51 11.73 -19.66
C SER A 183 -12.13 10.40 -20.05
N LYS A 184 -13.39 10.42 -20.50
CA LYS A 184 -14.04 9.22 -21.07
C LYS A 184 -13.26 8.66 -22.27
N GLN A 185 -12.63 9.53 -23.06
CA GLN A 185 -11.80 9.13 -24.17
C GLN A 185 -10.54 8.41 -23.69
N CYS A 186 -9.85 8.91 -22.66
CA CYS A 186 -8.67 8.25 -22.10
C CYS A 186 -8.93 6.78 -21.76
N VAL A 187 -10.02 6.49 -21.03
CA VAL A 187 -10.37 5.09 -20.71
C VAL A 187 -10.76 4.27 -21.94
N ALA A 188 -11.41 4.87 -22.94
CA ALA A 188 -11.71 4.18 -24.18
C ALA A 188 -10.44 3.78 -24.95
N GLU A 189 -9.44 4.67 -24.99
CA GLU A 189 -8.13 4.41 -25.61
C GLU A 189 -7.34 3.35 -24.83
N VAL A 190 -7.35 3.39 -23.49
CA VAL A 190 -6.74 2.35 -22.65
C VAL A 190 -7.37 0.98 -22.92
N LYS A 191 -8.71 0.90 -22.90
CA LYS A 191 -9.43 -0.35 -23.21
C LYS A 191 -9.09 -0.86 -24.61
N GLY A 192 -9.04 0.04 -25.60
CA GLY A 192 -8.66 -0.30 -26.97
C GLY A 192 -7.23 -0.83 -27.08
N ALA A 193 -6.30 -0.25 -26.33
CA ALA A 193 -4.90 -0.68 -26.32
C ALA A 193 -4.73 -2.08 -25.74
N PHE A 194 -5.32 -2.36 -24.56
CA PHE A 194 -5.26 -3.70 -23.96
C PHE A 194 -5.92 -4.75 -24.85
N ALA A 195 -7.08 -4.44 -25.45
CA ALA A 195 -7.74 -5.34 -26.39
C ALA A 195 -6.87 -5.64 -27.63
N ALA A 196 -6.10 -4.66 -28.11
CA ALA A 196 -5.17 -4.85 -29.23
C ALA A 196 -3.98 -5.75 -28.84
N VAL A 197 -3.41 -5.57 -27.65
CA VAL A 197 -2.33 -6.44 -27.13
C VAL A 197 -2.83 -7.88 -26.99
N GLU A 198 -4.00 -8.09 -26.38
CA GLU A 198 -4.61 -9.43 -26.26
C GLU A 198 -4.83 -10.07 -27.63
N ALA A 199 -5.40 -9.34 -28.59
CA ALA A 199 -5.62 -9.84 -29.93
C ALA A 199 -4.31 -10.26 -30.61
N ALA A 200 -3.25 -9.46 -30.49
CA ALA A 200 -1.93 -9.79 -31.04
C ALA A 200 -1.34 -11.06 -30.40
N LEU A 201 -1.43 -11.20 -29.07
CA LEU A 201 -0.98 -12.38 -28.34
C LEU A 201 -1.79 -13.65 -28.67
N LEU A 202 -3.07 -13.52 -29.01
CA LEU A 202 -3.93 -14.63 -29.46
C LEU A 202 -3.68 -15.03 -30.92
N MET A 203 -3.24 -14.09 -31.76
CA MET A 203 -2.90 -14.35 -33.17
C MET A 203 -1.52 -14.97 -33.37
N GLY A 204 -0.73 -15.16 -32.30
CA GLY A 204 0.62 -15.73 -32.38
C GLY A 204 1.71 -14.71 -32.70
N ASN A 205 1.49 -13.43 -32.38
CA ASN A 205 2.47 -12.36 -32.58
C ASN A 205 3.34 -12.11 -31.34
N GLU A 206 3.58 -13.13 -30.49
CA GLU A 206 4.28 -12.96 -29.20
C GLU A 206 5.66 -12.34 -29.35
N VAL A 207 6.39 -12.66 -30.43
CA VAL A 207 7.73 -12.13 -30.71
C VAL A 207 7.69 -10.62 -30.96
N GLU A 208 6.71 -10.14 -31.72
CA GLU A 208 6.55 -8.71 -32.02
C GLU A 208 6.11 -7.95 -30.77
N VAL A 209 5.08 -8.45 -30.09
CA VAL A 209 4.59 -7.88 -28.82
C VAL A 209 5.70 -7.80 -27.78
N GLY A 210 6.47 -8.88 -27.61
CA GLY A 210 7.59 -8.90 -26.68
C GLY A 210 8.66 -7.87 -27.01
N LYS A 211 8.95 -7.65 -28.30
CA LYS A 211 9.90 -6.62 -28.74
C LYS A 211 9.36 -5.21 -28.52
N ASP A 212 8.11 -4.96 -28.86
CA ASP A 212 7.49 -3.63 -28.75
C ASP A 212 7.45 -3.16 -27.31
N PHE A 213 7.03 -4.03 -26.38
CA PHE A 213 6.99 -3.71 -24.95
C PHE A 213 8.34 -3.84 -24.22
N GLY A 214 9.42 -4.14 -24.94
CA GLY A 214 10.76 -4.24 -24.36
C GLY A 214 10.89 -5.37 -23.33
N CYS A 215 10.25 -6.51 -23.57
CA CYS A 215 10.31 -7.67 -22.67
C CYS A 215 11.73 -8.27 -22.67
N CYS A 216 12.19 -8.74 -21.51
CA CYS A 216 13.46 -9.44 -21.39
C CYS A 216 13.45 -10.78 -22.15
N GLU A 217 12.29 -11.43 -22.16
CA GLU A 217 12.02 -12.69 -22.84
C GLU A 217 10.68 -12.62 -23.58
N THR A 218 10.52 -13.39 -24.65
CA THR A 218 9.26 -13.43 -25.40
C THR A 218 8.18 -14.20 -24.61
N PRO A 219 6.98 -13.64 -24.40
CA PRO A 219 5.92 -14.26 -23.58
C PRO A 219 5.17 -15.36 -24.35
N PHE A 220 5.81 -16.51 -24.53
CA PHE A 220 5.19 -17.65 -25.24
C PHE A 220 4.16 -18.40 -24.38
N LYS A 221 4.43 -18.56 -23.08
CA LYS A 221 3.54 -19.30 -22.16
C LYS A 221 2.32 -18.45 -21.80
N ALA A 222 1.21 -19.10 -21.47
CA ALA A 222 -0.02 -18.40 -21.09
C ALA A 222 0.19 -17.53 -19.85
N GLU A 223 0.97 -18.02 -18.89
CA GLU A 223 1.32 -17.31 -17.66
C GLU A 223 2.20 -16.09 -17.95
N ASP A 224 3.18 -16.22 -18.85
CA ASP A 224 4.05 -15.09 -19.22
C ASP A 224 3.27 -13.97 -19.95
N LYS A 225 2.25 -14.35 -20.74
CA LYS A 225 1.31 -13.38 -21.34
C LYS A 225 0.52 -12.62 -20.29
N MET A 226 0.11 -13.30 -19.21
CA MET A 226 -0.59 -12.69 -18.09
C MET A 226 0.32 -11.75 -17.30
N GLU A 227 1.57 -12.14 -17.05
CA GLU A 227 2.56 -11.27 -16.40
C GLU A 227 2.82 -9.99 -17.21
N LEU A 228 2.90 -10.09 -18.55
CA LEU A 228 2.98 -8.92 -19.42
C LEU A 228 1.77 -8.01 -19.25
N LEU A 229 0.56 -8.54 -19.35
CA LEU A 229 -0.67 -7.76 -19.25
C LEU A 229 -0.84 -7.12 -17.87
N GLN A 230 -0.45 -7.82 -16.80
CA GLN A 230 -0.44 -7.29 -15.44
C GLN A 230 0.59 -6.16 -15.30
N SER A 231 1.82 -6.37 -15.79
CA SER A 231 2.87 -5.35 -15.75
C SER A 231 2.48 -4.07 -16.50
N LEU A 232 1.77 -4.20 -17.63
CA LEU A 232 1.23 -3.04 -18.36
C LEU A 232 0.11 -2.36 -17.58
N ALA A 233 -0.76 -3.12 -16.89
CA ALA A 233 -1.80 -2.56 -16.03
C ALA A 233 -1.22 -1.83 -14.82
N ASP A 234 -0.14 -2.35 -14.24
CA ASP A 234 0.55 -1.78 -13.08
C ASP A 234 1.04 -0.35 -13.32
N VAL A 235 1.37 0.00 -14.58
CA VAL A 235 1.71 1.39 -14.96
C VAL A 235 0.55 2.34 -14.67
N PHE A 236 -0.67 1.96 -15.06
CA PHE A 236 -1.87 2.76 -14.82
C PHE A 236 -2.30 2.70 -13.36
N MET A 237 -2.29 1.51 -12.76
CA MET A 237 -2.66 1.28 -11.36
C MET A 237 -1.78 2.09 -10.41
N GLY A 238 -0.46 2.03 -10.59
CA GLY A 238 0.50 2.81 -9.81
C GLY A 238 0.37 4.32 -10.05
N THR A 239 0.15 4.74 -11.30
CA THR A 239 -0.09 6.16 -11.64
C THR A 239 -1.33 6.71 -10.94
N VAL A 240 -2.44 5.97 -10.91
CA VAL A 240 -3.64 6.41 -10.21
C VAL A 240 -3.44 6.40 -8.69
N GLN A 241 -2.92 5.29 -8.14
CA GLN A 241 -2.71 5.14 -6.70
C GLN A 241 -1.83 6.25 -6.13
N TYR A 242 -0.80 6.69 -6.87
CA TYR A 242 0.15 7.70 -6.41
C TYR A 242 0.14 8.97 -7.27
N ASN A 243 -1.00 9.32 -7.87
CA ASN A 243 -1.10 10.49 -8.75
C ASN A 243 -0.51 11.76 -8.11
N GLU A 244 0.44 12.41 -8.79
CA GLU A 244 1.20 13.59 -8.35
C GLU A 244 2.17 13.35 -7.17
N GLU A 245 2.36 12.10 -6.72
CA GLU A 245 3.15 11.73 -5.54
C GLU A 245 4.45 10.98 -5.87
N GLY A 246 5.26 11.56 -6.76
CA GLY A 246 6.62 11.08 -7.04
C GLY A 246 6.72 9.89 -7.98
N VAL A 247 5.62 9.53 -8.65
CA VAL A 247 5.59 8.59 -9.78
C VAL A 247 5.97 9.27 -11.09
N ALA A 248 6.25 8.45 -12.11
CA ALA A 248 6.70 8.90 -13.43
C ALA A 248 5.68 9.78 -14.17
N PHE A 249 4.39 9.57 -13.94
CA PHE A 249 3.30 10.30 -14.60
C PHE A 249 2.22 10.69 -13.60
N SER A 250 1.59 11.83 -13.83
CA SER A 250 0.22 12.09 -13.37
C SER A 250 -0.81 11.44 -14.28
N ILE A 251 -2.06 11.33 -13.80
CA ILE A 251 -3.21 10.89 -14.59
C ILE A 251 -3.36 11.78 -15.84
N GLU A 252 -3.16 13.09 -15.70
CA GLU A 252 -3.22 14.05 -16.81
C GLU A 252 -2.19 13.72 -17.90
N GLU A 253 -0.92 13.59 -17.53
CA GLU A 253 0.16 13.27 -18.48
C GLU A 253 -0.04 11.91 -19.16
N LEU A 254 -0.43 10.90 -18.38
CA LEU A 254 -0.74 9.57 -18.90
C LEU A 254 -1.92 9.61 -19.87
N CYS A 255 -3.00 10.32 -19.54
CA CYS A 255 -4.16 10.44 -20.41
C CYS A 255 -3.85 11.28 -21.66
N ASP A 256 -2.98 12.27 -21.59
CA ASP A 256 -2.55 13.04 -22.75
C ASP A 256 -1.75 12.19 -23.74
N ILE A 257 -0.89 11.29 -23.26
CA ILE A 257 -0.21 10.26 -24.09
C ILE A 257 -1.26 9.35 -24.74
N MET A 258 -2.16 8.77 -23.93
CA MET A 258 -3.14 7.80 -24.44
C MET A 258 -4.17 8.43 -25.39
N THR A 259 -4.46 9.72 -25.28
CA THR A 259 -5.43 10.42 -26.15
C THR A 259 -4.77 11.17 -27.32
N ASN A 260 -3.43 11.17 -27.40
CA ASN A 260 -2.65 11.89 -28.40
C ASN A 260 -2.97 13.39 -28.51
N LYS A 261 -3.23 14.06 -27.38
CA LYS A 261 -3.59 15.49 -27.37
C LYS A 261 -2.42 16.42 -27.72
N SER A 262 -1.19 15.99 -27.48
CA SER A 262 0.01 16.83 -27.65
C SER A 262 0.56 16.84 -29.08
N GLU A 263 0.23 15.86 -29.92
CA GLU A 263 0.67 15.85 -31.32
C GLU A 263 -0.32 16.59 -32.23
N GLN A 264 -0.11 17.90 -32.35
CA GLN A 264 -0.91 18.78 -33.21
C GLN A 264 -0.79 18.50 -34.73
N ASN A 265 -0.04 17.46 -35.19
CA ASN A 265 0.11 17.16 -36.62
C ASN A 265 0.46 15.69 -36.93
N LYS A 266 -0.52 14.96 -37.51
CA LYS A 266 -0.38 13.99 -38.63
C LYS A 266 0.32 12.63 -38.41
N GLN A 267 -0.26 11.77 -37.59
CA GLN A 267 -0.68 10.41 -37.98
C GLN A 267 -1.60 9.87 -36.88
N LYS A 268 -2.70 9.19 -37.24
CA LYS A 268 -3.58 8.60 -36.23
C LYS A 268 -2.86 7.38 -35.67
N GLU A 269 -2.10 7.58 -34.60
CA GLU A 269 -1.46 6.48 -33.87
C GLU A 269 -2.54 5.60 -33.25
N GLU A 270 -2.40 4.29 -33.42
CA GLU A 270 -3.36 3.35 -32.86
C GLU A 270 -3.18 3.29 -31.33
N PRO A 271 -4.21 2.88 -30.57
CA PRO A 271 -4.10 2.75 -29.11
C PRO A 271 -2.92 1.87 -28.66
N TYR A 272 -2.60 0.82 -29.43
CA TYR A 272 -1.47 -0.07 -29.19
C TYR A 272 -0.13 0.68 -29.17
N ASP A 273 0.15 1.50 -30.19
CA ASP A 273 1.41 2.23 -30.31
C ASP A 273 1.62 3.22 -29.16
N ARG A 274 0.53 3.84 -28.68
CA ARG A 274 0.55 4.75 -27.53
C ARG A 274 0.87 4.02 -26.22
N LEU A 275 0.35 2.81 -26.05
CA LEU A 275 0.69 1.97 -24.90
C LEU A 275 2.16 1.50 -24.95
N VAL A 276 2.67 1.16 -26.14
CA VAL A 276 4.10 0.85 -26.35
C VAL A 276 4.99 2.02 -25.94
N LYS A 277 4.65 3.25 -26.36
CA LYS A 277 5.36 4.47 -25.93
C LYS A 277 5.35 4.61 -24.40
N LEU A 278 4.17 4.46 -23.78
CA LEU A 278 4.03 4.58 -22.33
C LEU A 278 4.88 3.54 -21.56
N ALA A 279 4.89 2.29 -22.03
CA ALA A 279 5.71 1.23 -21.45
C ALA A 279 7.22 1.55 -21.58
N ALA A 280 7.66 2.01 -22.75
CA ALA A 280 9.06 2.40 -22.97
C ALA A 280 9.50 3.57 -22.07
N TYR A 281 8.65 4.60 -21.91
CA TYR A 281 8.94 5.69 -20.97
C TYR A 281 8.99 5.21 -19.52
N THR A 282 8.10 4.28 -19.13
CA THR A 282 8.09 3.72 -17.78
C THR A 282 9.39 2.96 -17.48
N LEU A 283 9.83 2.09 -18.39
CA LEU A 283 11.12 1.38 -18.28
C LEU A 283 12.29 2.35 -18.15
N TYR A 284 12.31 3.40 -18.99
CA TYR A 284 13.33 4.44 -18.94
C TYR A 284 13.34 5.20 -17.60
N SER A 285 12.17 5.61 -17.11
CA SER A 285 12.03 6.35 -15.84
C SER A 285 12.44 5.51 -14.63
N LEU A 286 12.18 4.21 -14.66
CA LEU A 286 12.59 3.29 -13.59
C LEU A 286 14.06 2.85 -13.70
N GLY A 287 14.74 3.15 -14.82
CA GLY A 287 16.10 2.69 -15.08
C GLY A 287 16.19 1.17 -15.27
N VAL A 288 15.09 0.52 -15.67
CA VAL A 288 15.01 -0.92 -15.87
C VAL A 288 15.22 -1.21 -17.35
N PRO A 289 16.15 -2.11 -17.73
CA PRO A 289 16.55 -2.30 -19.12
C PRO A 289 15.50 -3.04 -19.97
N CYS A 290 14.67 -3.87 -19.34
CA CYS A 290 13.61 -4.64 -20.00
C CYS A 290 12.56 -5.09 -18.98
N LEU A 291 11.37 -5.43 -19.46
CA LEU A 291 10.29 -5.96 -18.63
C LEU A 291 10.43 -7.48 -18.45
N ASP A 292 10.68 -7.96 -17.23
CA ASP A 292 10.71 -9.40 -16.97
C ASP A 292 9.28 -9.92 -16.79
N VAL A 293 8.82 -10.69 -17.78
CA VAL A 293 7.47 -11.25 -17.85
C VAL A 293 7.45 -12.76 -17.61
N SER A 294 8.56 -13.33 -17.11
CA SER A 294 8.65 -14.77 -16.87
C SER A 294 7.97 -15.14 -15.54
N HIS A 295 6.81 -15.80 -15.63
CA HIS A 295 6.11 -16.27 -14.43
C HIS A 295 6.95 -17.27 -13.62
N GLU A 296 7.76 -18.07 -14.31
CA GLU A 296 8.66 -19.02 -13.66
C GLU A 296 9.75 -18.32 -12.84
N LYS A 297 10.33 -17.23 -13.35
CA LYS A 297 11.29 -16.42 -12.58
C LYS A 297 10.62 -15.74 -11.40
N LEU A 298 9.41 -15.19 -11.57
CA LEU A 298 8.64 -14.61 -10.46
C LEU A 298 8.46 -15.64 -9.32
N VAL A 299 8.08 -16.88 -9.65
CA VAL A 299 7.96 -17.96 -8.67
C VAL A 299 9.30 -18.29 -8.01
N LEU A 300 10.40 -18.32 -8.77
CA LEU A 300 11.74 -18.57 -8.21
C LEU A 300 12.19 -17.45 -7.27
N GLU A 301 11.92 -16.19 -7.61
CA GLU A 301 12.21 -15.03 -6.78
C GLU A 301 11.40 -15.05 -5.49
N LEU A 302 10.11 -15.36 -5.57
CA LEU A 302 9.23 -15.47 -4.41
C LEU A 302 9.52 -16.69 -3.53
N ARG A 303 10.15 -17.74 -4.06
CA ARG A 303 10.66 -18.87 -3.27
C ARG A 303 12.00 -18.57 -2.61
N ASN A 304 12.71 -17.53 -3.05
CA ASN A 304 13.99 -17.18 -2.48
C ASN A 304 13.82 -16.55 -1.08
N THR A 305 14.19 -17.30 -0.05
CA THR A 305 14.13 -16.87 1.35
C THR A 305 15.28 -15.93 1.75
N THR A 306 16.25 -15.71 0.87
CA THR A 306 17.36 -14.76 1.10
C THR A 306 17.13 -13.40 0.43
N ALA A 307 16.07 -13.28 -0.38
CA ALA A 307 15.75 -12.05 -1.08
C ALA A 307 15.38 -10.93 -0.09
N THR A 308 15.84 -9.72 -0.39
CA THR A 308 15.60 -8.53 0.45
C THR A 308 14.37 -7.73 0.06
N SER A 309 13.65 -8.15 -1.00
CA SER A 309 12.37 -7.56 -1.38
C SER A 309 11.34 -7.79 -0.28
N SER A 310 10.41 -6.85 -0.11
CA SER A 310 9.28 -6.96 0.82
C SER A 310 8.08 -7.71 0.22
N TYR A 311 8.14 -8.02 -1.09
CA TYR A 311 7.02 -8.58 -1.83
C TYR A 311 6.62 -9.98 -1.36
N ARG A 312 7.59 -10.83 -1.02
CA ARG A 312 7.31 -12.19 -0.52
C ARG A 312 6.56 -12.16 0.82
N GLN A 313 6.99 -11.30 1.73
CA GLN A 313 6.38 -11.11 3.05
C GLN A 313 4.96 -10.57 2.91
N TRP A 314 4.79 -9.57 2.05
CA TRP A 314 3.47 -9.03 1.76
C TRP A 314 2.54 -10.08 1.15
N LEU A 315 3.02 -10.85 0.17
CA LEU A 315 2.27 -11.97 -0.42
C LEU A 315 1.88 -13.02 0.63
N TYR A 316 2.74 -13.28 1.62
CA TYR A 316 2.38 -14.17 2.72
C TYR A 316 1.19 -13.63 3.53
N GLN A 317 1.17 -12.33 3.83
CA GLN A 317 0.05 -11.70 4.54
C GLN A 317 -1.23 -11.65 3.70
N THR A 318 -1.14 -11.51 2.36
CA THR A 318 -2.32 -11.62 1.51
C THR A 318 -2.88 -13.05 1.49
N CYS A 319 -2.02 -14.06 1.55
CA CYS A 319 -2.43 -15.48 1.64
C CYS A 319 -2.99 -15.89 3.01
N THR A 320 -2.59 -15.20 4.10
CA THR A 320 -2.91 -15.60 5.49
C THR A 320 -3.82 -14.65 6.25
N GLU A 321 -4.03 -13.42 5.78
CA GLU A 321 -4.83 -12.43 6.49
C GLU A 321 -5.77 -11.63 5.58
N PHE A 322 -5.28 -11.13 4.44
CA PHE A 322 -5.94 -9.98 3.80
C PHE A 322 -6.64 -10.24 2.48
N GLY A 323 -6.13 -11.16 1.65
CA GLY A 323 -6.45 -11.15 0.22
C GLY A 323 -5.88 -9.90 -0.44
N PHE A 324 -6.73 -9.09 -1.06
CA PHE A 324 -6.40 -7.91 -1.85
C PHE A 324 -5.90 -8.21 -3.26
N TYR A 325 -6.36 -9.31 -3.86
CA TYR A 325 -6.00 -9.64 -5.24
C TYR A 325 -6.72 -8.69 -6.21
N GLN A 326 -5.94 -7.87 -6.91
CA GLN A 326 -6.45 -6.82 -7.79
C GLN A 326 -6.79 -7.43 -9.16
N THR A 327 -7.95 -8.06 -9.27
CA THR A 327 -8.36 -8.78 -10.48
C THR A 327 -9.06 -7.86 -11.49
N CYS A 328 -9.25 -8.36 -12.70
CA CYS A 328 -9.86 -7.63 -13.80
C CYS A 328 -10.93 -8.45 -14.54
N GLU A 329 -11.52 -9.45 -13.87
CA GLU A 329 -12.53 -10.34 -14.46
C GLU A 329 -13.86 -9.62 -14.76
N ASP A 330 -14.14 -8.53 -14.03
CA ASP A 330 -15.35 -7.71 -14.22
C ASP A 330 -15.25 -6.79 -15.46
N THR A 331 -16.38 -6.62 -16.15
CA THR A 331 -16.47 -5.82 -17.38
C THR A 331 -16.17 -4.32 -17.20
N SER A 332 -16.23 -3.82 -15.97
CA SER A 332 -15.90 -2.43 -15.62
C SER A 332 -14.40 -2.17 -15.60
N CYS A 333 -13.56 -3.20 -15.46
CA CYS A 333 -12.12 -3.06 -15.50
C CYS A 333 -11.64 -2.48 -16.84
N PRO A 334 -10.69 -1.52 -16.85
CA PRO A 334 -10.16 -0.94 -18.08
C PRO A 334 -9.06 -1.78 -18.76
N PHE A 335 -8.59 -2.85 -18.12
CA PHE A 335 -7.44 -3.66 -18.55
C PHE A 335 -7.86 -5.05 -19.05
N SER A 336 -6.90 -5.96 -19.10
CA SER A 336 -7.12 -7.33 -19.54
C SER A 336 -7.86 -8.20 -18.55
N ARG A 337 -8.86 -8.94 -19.05
CA ARG A 337 -9.61 -9.92 -18.24
C ARG A 337 -8.83 -11.20 -17.96
N MET A 338 -7.60 -11.32 -18.47
CA MET A 338 -6.76 -12.48 -18.19
C MET A 338 -6.23 -12.47 -16.74
N SER A 339 -6.21 -11.32 -16.05
CA SER A 339 -5.86 -11.23 -14.62
C SER A 339 -7.00 -11.75 -13.73
N THR A 340 -6.97 -13.06 -13.44
CA THR A 340 -7.99 -13.75 -12.64
C THR A 340 -7.61 -13.91 -11.17
N ILE A 341 -8.61 -14.15 -10.32
CA ILE A 341 -8.38 -14.52 -8.93
C ILE A 341 -7.56 -15.81 -8.84
N GLN A 342 -7.88 -16.81 -9.68
CA GLN A 342 -7.24 -18.12 -9.66
C GLN A 342 -5.73 -18.05 -9.91
N SER A 343 -5.29 -17.23 -10.86
CA SER A 343 -3.87 -17.05 -11.15
C SER A 343 -3.12 -16.40 -10.00
N GLN A 344 -3.72 -15.41 -9.34
CA GLN A 344 -3.07 -14.72 -8.21
C GLN A 344 -3.03 -15.61 -6.96
N THR A 345 -4.12 -16.31 -6.64
CA THR A 345 -4.19 -17.20 -5.47
C THR A 345 -3.35 -18.47 -5.63
N GLN A 346 -3.03 -18.91 -6.85
CA GLN A 346 -2.12 -20.03 -7.08
C GLN A 346 -0.72 -19.82 -6.47
N LEU A 347 -0.26 -18.57 -6.38
CA LEU A 347 1.03 -18.24 -5.79
C LEU A 347 1.10 -18.66 -4.31
N CYS A 348 -0.01 -18.53 -3.56
CA CYS A 348 -0.09 -18.97 -2.16
C CYS A 348 0.25 -20.46 -2.00
N SER A 349 -0.34 -21.31 -2.85
CA SER A 349 -0.09 -22.74 -2.81
C SER A 349 1.31 -23.08 -3.33
N ARG A 350 1.81 -22.39 -4.35
CA ARG A 350 3.12 -22.70 -4.95
C ARG A 350 4.31 -22.25 -4.10
N ILE A 351 4.15 -21.20 -3.30
CA ILE A 351 5.27 -20.59 -2.56
C ILE A 351 5.24 -20.96 -1.08
N PHE A 352 4.06 -21.04 -0.48
CA PHE A 352 3.89 -21.23 0.97
C PHE A 352 3.15 -22.50 1.36
N ASP A 353 2.79 -23.35 0.38
CA ASP A 353 1.97 -24.55 0.59
C ASP A 353 0.61 -24.24 1.26
N ILE A 354 0.08 -23.03 1.04
CA ILE A 354 -1.23 -22.61 1.55
C ILE A 354 -2.31 -22.94 0.50
N PRO A 355 -3.27 -23.84 0.80
CA PRO A 355 -4.36 -24.16 -0.12
C PRO A 355 -5.27 -22.97 -0.39
N GLN A 356 -5.70 -22.79 -1.65
CA GLN A 356 -6.53 -21.64 -2.06
C GLN A 356 -7.89 -21.60 -1.35
N ASP A 357 -8.45 -22.77 -1.03
CA ASP A 357 -9.72 -22.91 -0.31
C ASP A 357 -9.63 -22.51 1.17
N HIS A 358 -8.43 -22.31 1.72
CA HIS A 358 -8.22 -21.78 3.06
C HIS A 358 -8.22 -20.23 3.11
N LEU A 359 -7.99 -19.55 1.99
CA LEU A 359 -7.91 -18.07 1.99
C LEU A 359 -9.21 -17.40 2.51
N PRO A 360 -10.43 -17.83 2.11
CA PRO A 360 -11.66 -17.22 2.61
C PRO A 360 -11.78 -17.25 4.14
N VAL A 361 -11.41 -18.35 4.81
CA VAL A 361 -11.52 -18.44 6.27
C VAL A 361 -10.54 -17.52 6.99
N HIS A 362 -9.34 -17.34 6.43
CA HIS A 362 -8.36 -16.38 6.94
C HIS A 362 -8.86 -14.94 6.84
N ILE A 363 -9.45 -14.58 5.70
CA ILE A 363 -10.00 -13.24 5.43
C ILE A 363 -11.21 -12.95 6.32
N ASP A 364 -12.10 -13.93 6.48
CA ASP A 364 -13.25 -13.84 7.38
C ASP A 364 -12.79 -13.65 8.82
N PHE A 365 -11.74 -14.37 9.25
CA PHE A 365 -11.15 -14.18 10.57
C PHE A 365 -10.63 -12.75 10.78
N THR A 366 -9.85 -12.21 9.83
CA THR A 366 -9.33 -10.84 9.90
C THR A 366 -10.45 -9.82 10.04
N ASN A 367 -11.50 -9.93 9.21
CA ASN A 367 -12.64 -9.03 9.26
C ASN A 367 -13.43 -9.15 10.57
N GLN A 368 -13.65 -10.35 11.09
CA GLN A 368 -14.32 -10.54 12.38
C GLN A 368 -13.46 -10.02 13.54
N TYR A 369 -12.15 -10.21 13.46
CA TYR A 369 -11.24 -9.80 14.52
C TYR A 369 -11.11 -8.27 14.59
N TYR A 370 -11.10 -7.56 13.46
CA TYR A 370 -10.90 -6.11 13.42
C TYR A 370 -12.17 -5.28 13.17
N GLY A 371 -13.25 -5.89 12.69
CA GLY A 371 -14.53 -5.23 12.39
C GLY A 371 -14.69 -4.71 10.95
N GLY A 372 -13.72 -4.98 10.06
CA GLY A 372 -13.77 -4.56 8.66
C GLY A 372 -13.95 -3.06 8.50
N ASN A 373 -14.76 -2.64 7.52
CA ASN A 373 -15.14 -1.23 7.28
C ASN A 373 -16.24 -0.69 8.24
N ARG A 374 -16.63 -1.47 9.26
CA ARG A 374 -17.52 -1.02 10.35
C ARG A 374 -16.87 -1.32 11.72
N PRO A 375 -15.68 -0.77 11.96
CA PRO A 375 -14.93 -1.05 13.17
C PRO A 375 -15.67 -0.52 14.41
N GLN A 376 -15.48 -1.18 15.55
CA GLN A 376 -15.95 -0.69 16.85
C GLN A 376 -14.81 0.09 17.53
N THR A 377 -14.36 1.16 16.87
CA THR A 377 -13.26 2.02 17.31
C THR A 377 -13.77 3.33 17.89
N GLN A 378 -12.88 4.11 18.52
CA GLN A 378 -13.16 5.46 18.98
C GLN A 378 -11.90 6.31 18.89
N ARG A 379 -12.03 7.57 18.44
CA ARG A 379 -10.93 8.52 18.21
C ARG A 379 -9.96 8.06 17.11
N VAL A 380 -10.51 7.49 16.04
CA VAL A 380 -9.79 7.19 14.80
C VAL A 380 -10.23 8.20 13.74
N LEU A 381 -9.25 8.87 13.15
CA LEU A 381 -9.43 9.71 11.98
C LEU A 381 -9.07 8.88 10.74
N TYR A 382 -10.10 8.44 10.01
CA TYR A 382 -9.95 7.78 8.71
C TYR A 382 -9.87 8.83 7.62
N VAL A 383 -8.74 8.90 6.92
CA VAL A 383 -8.51 9.89 5.85
C VAL A 383 -8.32 9.15 4.55
N ASN A 384 -9.09 9.46 3.51
CA ASN A 384 -9.03 8.77 2.23
C ASN A 384 -9.01 9.77 1.08
N GLY A 385 -8.34 9.42 -0.02
CA GLY A 385 -8.40 10.15 -1.28
C GLY A 385 -9.48 9.59 -2.19
N ASN A 386 -10.29 10.42 -2.84
CA ASN A 386 -11.39 9.89 -3.66
C ASN A 386 -10.96 9.27 -5.00
N ILE A 387 -9.72 9.50 -5.44
CA ILE A 387 -9.15 8.83 -6.63
C ILE A 387 -8.26 7.63 -6.25
N ASP A 388 -8.01 7.42 -4.95
CA ASP A 388 -7.26 6.28 -4.44
C ASP A 388 -8.10 4.99 -4.54
N PRO A 389 -7.63 3.97 -5.28
CA PRO A 389 -8.34 2.69 -5.38
C PRO A 389 -8.56 1.97 -4.05
N TRP A 390 -7.70 2.18 -3.04
CA TRP A 390 -7.81 1.53 -1.74
C TRP A 390 -8.95 2.07 -0.87
N THR A 391 -9.53 3.22 -1.22
CA THR A 391 -10.67 3.83 -0.52
C THR A 391 -11.85 2.87 -0.38
N GLU A 392 -12.07 1.96 -1.33
CA GLU A 392 -13.15 0.97 -1.30
C GLU A 392 -13.05 -0.02 -0.12
N LEU A 393 -11.85 -0.22 0.43
CA LEU A 393 -11.61 -1.11 1.58
C LEU A 393 -11.46 -0.35 2.90
N SER A 394 -11.64 0.96 2.88
CA SER A 394 -11.51 1.83 4.05
C SER A 394 -12.87 2.13 4.70
N VAL A 395 -12.84 2.87 5.81
CA VAL A 395 -14.05 3.46 6.41
C VAL A 395 -14.33 4.78 5.70
N VAL A 396 -15.41 4.82 4.92
CA VAL A 396 -15.77 5.99 4.08
C VAL A 396 -17.12 6.61 4.42
N TRP A 397 -17.80 6.13 5.46
CA TRP A 397 -19.06 6.69 5.96
C TRP A 397 -18.99 6.95 7.47
N ASN A 398 -19.58 8.07 7.90
CA ASN A 398 -19.88 8.30 9.30
C ASN A 398 -21.26 7.70 9.56
N ASP A 399 -21.34 6.53 10.22
CA ASP A 399 -22.64 6.05 10.70
C ASP A 399 -23.05 6.98 11.85
N THR A 400 -24.09 7.78 11.61
CA THR A 400 -24.55 8.78 12.56
C THR A 400 -25.10 8.08 13.81
N MET A 401 -24.56 8.42 14.99
CA MET A 401 -25.31 8.88 16.19
C MET A 401 -24.51 8.74 17.51
N VAL A 402 -23.36 8.06 17.55
CA VAL A 402 -22.58 7.90 18.81
C VAL A 402 -21.04 7.97 18.63
N ASP A 403 -20.52 8.01 17.41
CA ASP A 403 -19.08 7.76 17.20
C ASP A 403 -18.19 9.02 17.26
N ASN A 404 -17.07 8.92 17.99
CA ASN A 404 -16.00 9.93 18.00
C ASN A 404 -15.05 9.77 16.80
N ASP A 405 -15.21 8.69 16.04
CA ASP A 405 -14.47 8.48 14.80
C ASP A 405 -14.91 9.47 13.73
N ARG A 406 -13.96 9.85 12.89
CA ARG A 406 -14.18 10.84 11.83
C ARG A 406 -13.64 10.30 10.52
N VAL A 407 -14.45 10.42 9.48
CA VAL A 407 -14.03 10.17 8.11
C VAL A 407 -13.80 11.49 7.37
N ILE A 408 -12.66 11.59 6.68
CA ILE A 408 -12.36 12.64 5.71
C ILE A 408 -12.14 11.98 4.36
N LEU A 409 -12.93 12.37 3.37
CA LEU A 409 -12.70 12.05 1.97
C LEU A 409 -12.18 13.30 1.27
N ILE A 410 -10.96 13.24 0.75
CA ILE A 410 -10.27 14.36 0.11
C ILE A 410 -10.44 14.26 -1.40
N ASP A 411 -11.05 15.29 -1.98
CA ASP A 411 -11.32 15.34 -3.42
C ASP A 411 -10.04 15.60 -4.23
N GLY A 412 -9.83 14.78 -5.27
CA GLY A 412 -8.73 14.87 -6.22
C GLY A 412 -7.37 14.43 -5.68
N THR A 413 -7.30 13.72 -4.55
CA THR A 413 -6.03 13.26 -3.97
C THR A 413 -5.89 11.75 -3.99
N ALA A 414 -4.64 11.32 -4.15
CA ALA A 414 -4.23 9.93 -4.24
C ALA A 414 -3.94 9.32 -2.85
N HIS A 415 -3.37 8.12 -2.87
CA HIS A 415 -3.10 7.30 -1.70
C HIS A 415 -2.16 8.00 -0.71
N CYS A 416 -2.56 8.02 0.55
CA CYS A 416 -1.82 8.54 1.70
C CYS A 416 -1.34 10.00 1.60
N ARG A 417 -1.93 10.80 0.71
CA ARG A 417 -1.42 12.14 0.41
C ARG A 417 -1.39 13.08 1.62
N ASP A 418 -2.36 12.95 2.52
CA ASP A 418 -2.48 13.75 3.74
C ASP A 418 -1.27 13.59 4.67
N MET A 419 -0.54 12.47 4.61
CA MET A 419 0.63 12.20 5.45
C MET A 419 1.89 12.96 5.01
N ASN A 420 1.96 13.42 3.77
CA ASN A 420 3.07 14.26 3.30
C ASN A 420 2.96 15.67 3.89
N SER A 421 4.07 16.37 4.05
CA SER A 421 4.08 17.78 4.48
C SER A 421 3.32 18.68 3.50
N ASP A 422 2.82 19.82 4.01
CA ASP A 422 2.17 20.85 3.22
C ASP A 422 3.11 21.40 2.13
N LYS A 423 2.61 21.50 0.90
CA LYS A 423 3.25 22.23 -0.21
C LYS A 423 2.36 23.39 -0.64
N SER A 424 2.96 24.44 -1.18
CA SER A 424 2.21 25.61 -1.68
C SER A 424 1.27 25.31 -2.85
N MET A 425 1.53 24.23 -3.57
CA MET A 425 0.74 23.78 -4.73
C MET A 425 -0.31 22.73 -4.35
N ASP A 426 -0.45 22.39 -3.07
CA ASP A 426 -1.43 21.40 -2.62
C ASP A 426 -2.87 21.88 -2.88
N LYS A 427 -3.74 20.93 -3.22
CA LYS A 427 -5.15 21.21 -3.51
C LYS A 427 -5.82 21.78 -2.24
N PRO A 428 -6.76 22.75 -2.36
CA PRO A 428 -7.42 23.35 -1.19
C PRO A 428 -8.09 22.33 -0.25
N ALA A 429 -8.67 21.26 -0.80
CA ALA A 429 -9.26 20.16 -0.03
C ALA A 429 -8.24 19.46 0.89
N LEU A 430 -7.00 19.28 0.41
CA LEU A 430 -5.92 18.65 1.17
C LEU A 430 -5.48 19.53 2.35
N HIS A 431 -5.31 20.84 2.11
CA HIS A 431 -5.03 21.78 3.20
C HIS A 431 -6.16 21.84 4.23
N GLN A 432 -7.41 21.69 3.81
CA GLN A 432 -8.55 21.65 4.73
C GLN A 432 -8.52 20.36 5.58
N ALA A 433 -8.24 19.21 4.96
CA ALA A 433 -8.13 17.93 5.66
C ALA A 433 -7.08 17.96 6.76
N ARG A 434 -5.89 18.53 6.49
CA ARG A 434 -4.79 18.62 7.46
C ARG A 434 -5.05 19.53 8.66
N LYS A 435 -6.06 20.42 8.58
CA LYS A 435 -6.47 21.32 9.68
C LYS A 435 -7.48 20.69 10.63
N VAL A 436 -8.01 19.50 10.31
CA VAL A 436 -8.98 18.81 11.17
C VAL A 436 -8.31 18.36 12.46
N LYS A 437 -8.91 18.72 13.59
CA LYS A 437 -8.42 18.35 14.92
C LYS A 437 -8.91 16.94 15.28
N ILE A 438 -7.98 16.08 15.70
CA ILE A 438 -8.23 14.73 16.23
C ILE A 438 -8.83 14.84 17.64
#